data_AF-A0A2A5AR50-F1
#
_entry.id   AF-A0A2A5AR50-F1
#
_cell.length_a   1.000
_cell.length_b   1.000
_cell.length_c   1.000
_cell.angle_alpha   90.00
_cell.angle_beta   90.00
_cell.angle_gamma   90.00
#
_symmetry.space_group_name_H-M   'P 1'
#
loop_
_entity.id
_entity.type
_entity.pdbx_description
1 polymer ?
#
loop_
_entity_poly.entity_id
_entity_poly.type
_entity_poly.pdbx_seq_one_letter_code
_entity_poly.pdbx_strand_id
1 'polypeptide(L)' 'MRNVLRALKGVHHVEVDLDEKIATVVYAANEIEPSLLIKTTTNVGYPSSIKVTEI' A
#
# COMPACT_ATOMS: atom_id res chain seq x y z
N MET A 1 6.14 -9.87 10.32
CA MET A 1 6.35 -8.82 9.30
C MET A 1 5.52 -7.59 9.70
N ARG A 2 6.11 -6.40 9.76
CA ARG A 2 5.40 -5.15 10.13
C ARG A 2 4.74 -4.58 8.87
N ASN A 3 3.46 -4.87 8.65
CA ASN A 3 2.71 -4.30 7.53
C ASN A 3 2.28 -2.88 7.88
N VAL A 4 3.15 -1.92 7.62
CA VAL A 4 2.90 -0.49 7.93
C VAL A 4 1.71 0.06 7.15
N LEU A 5 1.38 -0.57 6.01
CA LEU A 5 0.19 -0.29 5.22
C LEU A 5 -1.13 -0.62 5.96
N ARG A 6 -1.16 -1.68 6.78
CA ARG A 6 -2.33 -2.03 7.60
C ARG A 6 -2.56 -1.07 8.77
N ALA A 7 -1.55 -0.31 9.15
CA ALA A 7 -1.64 0.66 10.25
C ALA A 7 -2.23 2.00 9.80
N LEU A 8 -2.42 2.20 8.49
CA LEU A 8 -2.97 3.43 7.94
C LEU A 8 -4.50 3.42 8.02
N LYS A 9 -5.08 4.48 8.58
CA LYS A 9 -6.53 4.71 8.57
C LYS A 9 -7.01 4.85 7.13
N GLY A 10 -8.08 4.14 6.77
CA GLY A 10 -8.59 4.07 5.40
C GLY A 10 -8.12 2.87 4.59
N VAL A 11 -7.19 2.06 5.11
CA VAL A 11 -6.83 0.78 4.49
C VAL A 11 -7.76 -0.32 5.00
N HIS A 12 -8.57 -0.86 4.09
CA HIS A 12 -9.53 -1.91 4.39
C HIS A 12 -8.93 -3.31 4.24
N HIS A 13 -8.12 -3.50 3.21
CA HIS A 13 -7.51 -4.79 2.91
C HIS A 13 -6.09 -4.63 2.38
N VAL A 14 -5.22 -5.56 2.75
CA VAL A 14 -3.85 -5.64 2.24
C VAL A 14 -3.59 -7.11 1.96
N GLU A 15 -3.35 -7.41 0.69
CA GLU A 15 -2.91 -8.70 0.21
C GLU A 15 -1.51 -8.54 -0.34
N VAL A 16 -0.59 -9.39 0.12
CA VAL A 16 0.81 -9.34 -0.31
C VAL A 16 1.11 -10.65 -1.00
N ASP A 17 1.31 -10.56 -2.30
CA ASP A 17 1.80 -11.65 -3.12
C ASP A 17 3.33 -11.61 -3.13
N LEU A 18 3.95 -12.59 -2.47
CA LEU A 18 5.41 -12.71 -2.43
C LEU A 18 5.99 -13.37 -3.68
N ASP A 19 5.18 -14.17 -4.39
CA ASP A 19 5.58 -14.86 -5.62
C ASP A 19 5.71 -13.83 -6.75
N GLU A 20 4.70 -12.97 -6.90
CA GLU A 20 4.74 -11.85 -7.84
C GLU A 20 5.51 -10.64 -7.30
N LYS A 21 5.80 -10.60 -6.00
CA LYS A 21 6.35 -9.43 -5.28
C LYS A 21 5.48 -8.19 -5.43
N ILE A 22 4.16 -8.39 -5.46
CA ILE A 22 3.15 -7.34 -5.59
C ILE A 22 2.34 -7.26 -4.31
N ALA A 23 2.02 -6.05 -3.85
CA ALA A 23 1.09 -5.83 -2.75
C ALA A 23 -0.16 -5.14 -3.25
N THR A 24 -1.30 -5.82 -3.16
CA THR A 24 -2.61 -5.27 -3.48
C THR A 24 -3.20 -4.66 -2.23
N VAL A 25 -3.48 -3.35 -2.27
CA VAL A 25 -4.03 -2.61 -1.14
C VAL A 25 -5.39 -2.06 -1.53
N VAL A 26 -6.43 -2.47 -0.81
CA VAL A 26 -7.76 -1.88 -0.91
C VAL A 26 -7.86 -0.79 0.14
N TYR A 27 -7.98 0.44 -0.32
CA TYR A 27 -8.09 1.62 0.52
C TYR A 27 -9.22 2.53 0.05
N ALA A 28 -9.80 3.29 0.97
CA ALA A 28 -10.75 4.33 0.64
C ALA A 28 -9.98 5.55 0.11
N ALA A 29 -10.06 5.81 -1.20
CA ALA A 29 -9.41 6.97 -1.83
C ALA A 29 -9.87 8.33 -1.25
N ASN A 30 -10.99 8.34 -0.53
CA ASN A 30 -11.53 9.51 0.17
C ASN A 30 -10.89 9.72 1.56
N GLU A 31 -10.30 8.68 2.14
CA GLU A 31 -9.64 8.76 3.45
C GLU A 31 -8.11 8.77 3.36
N ILE A 32 -7.55 8.19 2.29
CA ILE A 32 -6.10 8.10 2.13
C ILE A 32 -5.66 8.30 0.68
N GLU A 33 -4.63 9.12 0.51
CA GLU A 33 -4.01 9.34 -0.78
C GLU A 33 -2.96 8.25 -1.10
N PRO A 34 -2.91 7.76 -2.35
CA PRO A 34 -1.88 6.81 -2.79
C PRO A 34 -0.45 7.31 -2.57
N SER A 35 -0.21 8.62 -2.68
CA SER A 35 1.10 9.22 -2.41
C SER A 35 1.55 9.03 -0.96
N LEU A 36 0.62 8.97 0.00
CA LEU A 36 0.91 8.72 1.40
C LEU A 36 1.32 7.27 1.64
N LEU A 37 0.68 6.32 0.94
CA LEU A 37 1.06 4.90 0.96
C LEU A 37 2.53 4.74 0.55
N ILE A 38 2.94 5.36 -0.57
CA ILE A 38 4.32 5.33 -1.08
C ILE A 38 5.31 5.97 -0.09
N LYS A 39 4.96 7.13 0.47
CA LYS A 39 5.82 7.78 1.48
C LYS A 39 6.03 6.87 2.68
N THR A 40 4.99 6.19 3.12
CA THR A 40 5.04 5.33 4.31
C THR A 40 5.93 4.12 4.07
N THR A 41 5.80 3.44 2.93
CA THR A 41 6.67 2.30 2.56
C THR A 41 8.11 2.71 2.31
N THR A 42 8.32 3.84 1.61
CA THR A 42 9.66 4.39 1.36
C THR A 42 10.36 4.76 2.67
N ASN A 43 9.63 5.35 3.62
CA ASN A 43 10.17 5.72 4.93
C ASN A 43 10.57 4.50 5.79
N VAL A 44 10.00 3.33 5.50
CA VAL A 44 10.32 2.05 6.17
C VAL A 44 11.53 1.35 5.51
N GLY A 45 12.11 1.95 4.46
CA GLY A 45 13.27 1.42 3.75
C GLY A 45 12.90 0.53 2.56
N TYR A 46 11.63 0.49 2.17
CA TYR A 46 11.15 -0.26 1.01
C TYR A 46 10.62 0.72 -0.04
N PRO A 47 11.46 1.17 -0.99
CA PRO A 47 10.98 1.99 -2.10
C PRO A 47 9.99 1.17 -2.92
N SER A 48 8.72 1.58 -2.92
CA SER A 48 7.63 0.91 -3.63
C SER A 48 6.97 1.88 -4.59
N SER A 49 6.63 1.41 -5.79
CA SER A 49 5.88 2.21 -6.76
C SER A 49 4.43 1.74 -6.81
N ILE A 50 3.49 2.68 -6.91
CA ILE A 50 2.08 2.33 -7.13
C ILE A 50 1.89 2.00 -8.60
N LYS A 51 1.33 0.83 -8.86
CA LYS A 51 0.81 0.45 -10.17
C LYS A 51 -0.71 0.61 -10.10
N VAL A 52 -1.22 1.76 -10.53
CA VAL A 52 -2.68 1.93 -10.68
C VAL A 52 -3.07 1.15 -11.92
N THR A 53 -3.69 -0.01 -11.73
CA THR A 53 -4.44 -0.66 -12.81
C THR A 53 -5.84 -0.04 -12.77
N GLU A 54 -6.13 0.87 -13.70
CA GLU A 54 -7.51 1.24 -14.01
C GLU A 54 -8.22 -0.03 -14.53
N ILE A 55 -9.35 -0.38 -13.92
CA ILE A 55 -10.22 -1.48 -14.33
C ILE A 55 -11.27 -0.92 -15.28
#